data_AF-A0A9P5GEM7-F1
#
_entry.id   AF-A0A9P5GEM7-F1
#
_cell.length_a   1.000
_cell.length_b   1.000
_cell.length_c   1.000
_cell.angle_alpha   90.00
_cell.angle_beta   90.00
_cell.angle_gamma   90.00
#
_symmetry.space_group_name_H-M   'P 1'
#
loop_
_entity.id
_entity.type
_entity.pdbx_description
1 polymer ?
#
loop_
_entity_poly.entity_id
_entity_poly.type
_entity_poly.pdbx_seq_one_letter_code
_entity_poly.pdbx_strand_id
1 'polypeptide(L)'
;MPGGYITYLVWDKVPGQSLSRELFWSFNKPKRDLIRRKFRATHEALTSFGYLSIIKTPAKLIWDQGSSQLHISGFSTAIKVDPTKEWNDAVFAMYQLVKRPKIGWEDIARWER
;
A
#
# COMPACT_ATOMS: atom_id res chain seq x y z
N MET A 1 1.65 -30.62 26.66
CA MET A 1 0.40 -29.97 26.23
C MET A 1 0.03 -30.48 24.83
N PRO A 2 -0.84 -31.49 24.67
CA PRO A 2 -1.40 -31.84 23.38
C PRO A 2 -2.72 -31.08 23.18
N GLY A 3 -2.76 -30.12 22.25
CA GLY A 3 -3.94 -29.27 22.00
C GLY A 3 -3.55 -27.83 21.76
N GLY A 4 -2.91 -27.56 20.62
CA GLY A 4 -2.60 -26.18 20.21
C GLY A 4 -3.88 -25.36 20.05
N TYR A 5 -3.81 -24.06 20.34
CA TYR A 5 -4.88 -23.11 20.08
C TYR A 5 -4.56 -22.31 18.82
N ILE A 6 -5.60 -21.88 18.10
CA ILE A 6 -5.49 -20.95 16.97
C ILE A 6 -6.11 -19.63 17.39
N THR A 7 -5.34 -18.55 17.31
CA THR A 7 -5.82 -17.19 17.54
C THR A 7 -6.27 -16.61 16.22
N TYR A 8 -7.54 -16.18 16.13
CA TYR A 8 -8.10 -15.51 14.96
C TYR A 8 -8.38 -14.04 15.26
N LEU A 9 -8.20 -13.18 14.26
CA LEU A 9 -8.55 -11.76 14.32
C LEU A 9 -9.51 -11.47 13.16
N VAL A 10 -10.75 -11.12 13.50
CA VAL A 10 -11.80 -10.79 12.53
C VAL A 10 -11.83 -9.27 12.37
N TRP A 11 -11.73 -8.80 11.13
CA TRP A 11 -11.83 -7.39 10.77
C TRP A 11 -13.06 -7.15 9.91
N ASP A 12 -13.60 -5.94 9.94
CA ASP A 12 -14.67 -5.55 9.03
C ASP A 12 -14.23 -5.71 7.57
N LYS A 13 -15.11 -6.28 6.77
CA LYS A 13 -14.92 -6.35 5.32
C LYS A 13 -15.14 -4.95 4.74
N VAL A 14 -14.04 -4.27 4.42
CA VAL A 14 -14.09 -2.98 3.72
C VAL A 14 -14.60 -3.15 2.28
N PRO A 15 -15.35 -2.17 1.74
CA PRO A 15 -15.75 -2.17 0.34
C PRO A 15 -14.54 -2.02 -0.60
N GLY A 16 -14.73 -2.43 -1.86
CA GLY A 16 -13.72 -2.27 -2.90
C GLY A 16 -13.04 -3.56 -3.35
N GLN A 17 -12.07 -3.39 -4.25
CA GLN A 17 -11.33 -4.48 -4.88
C GLN A 17 -9.84 -4.36 -4.56
N SER A 18 -9.22 -5.46 -4.14
CA SER A 18 -7.76 -5.54 -4.04
C SER A 18 -7.13 -5.30 -5.40
N LEU A 19 -6.14 -4.42 -5.45
CA LEU A 19 -5.42 -4.15 -6.69
C LEU A 19 -4.50 -5.32 -7.05
N SER A 20 -4.35 -5.58 -8.35
CA SER A 20 -3.20 -6.29 -8.88
C SER A 20 -2.31 -5.29 -9.62
N ARG A 21 -1.09 -5.70 -9.99
CA ARG A 21 -0.23 -4.89 -10.84
C ARG A 21 -0.94 -4.61 -12.17
N GLU A 22 -1.48 -5.64 -12.79
CA GLU A 22 -2.17 -5.59 -14.09
C GLU A 22 -3.39 -4.66 -14.02
N LEU A 23 -4.20 -4.77 -12.96
CA LEU A 23 -5.37 -3.91 -12.76
C LEU A 23 -4.98 -2.45 -12.53
N PHE A 24 -3.96 -2.18 -11.71
CA PHE A 24 -3.52 -0.81 -11.49
C PHE A 24 -3.03 -0.16 -12.79
N TRP A 25 -2.25 -0.89 -13.60
CA TRP A 25 -1.68 -0.37 -14.84
C TRP A 25 -2.68 -0.33 -16.01
N SER A 26 -3.79 -1.07 -15.95
CA SER A 26 -4.87 -0.97 -16.94
C SER A 26 -5.68 0.33 -16.81
N PHE A 27 -5.64 0.99 -15.66
CA PHE A 27 -6.29 2.29 -15.47
C PHE A 27 -5.56 3.41 -16.22
N ASN A 28 -6.31 4.45 -16.63
CA ASN A 28 -5.73 5.65 -17.20
C ASN A 28 -4.89 6.44 -16.18
N LYS A 29 -4.02 7.33 -16.67
CA LYS A 29 -3.11 8.12 -15.83
C LYS A 29 -3.84 8.91 -14.73
N PRO A 30 -4.95 9.63 -14.99
CA PRO A 30 -5.66 10.36 -13.94
C PRO A 30 -6.12 9.48 -12.77
N LYS A 31 -6.62 8.27 -13.06
CA LYS A 31 -7.04 7.32 -12.02
C LYS A 31 -5.84 6.77 -11.25
N ARG A 32 -4.72 6.45 -11.91
CA ARG A 32 -3.48 6.04 -11.25
C ARG A 32 -2.94 7.13 -10.32
N ASP A 33 -2.96 8.38 -10.75
CA ASP A 33 -2.54 9.53 -9.94
C ASP A 33 -3.44 9.73 -8.72
N LEU A 34 -4.76 9.53 -8.87
CA LEU A 34 -5.68 9.55 -7.74
C LEU A 34 -5.38 8.44 -6.73
N ILE A 35 -5.17 7.21 -7.20
CA ILE A 35 -4.80 6.08 -6.35
C ILE A 35 -3.50 6.36 -5.60
N ARG A 36 -2.48 6.94 -6.26
CA ARG A 36 -1.22 7.32 -5.60
C ARG A 36 -1.41 8.37 -4.51
N ARG A 37 -2.21 9.41 -4.76
CA ARG A 37 -2.52 10.43 -3.74
C ARG A 37 -3.21 9.80 -2.53
N LYS A 38 -4.21 8.94 -2.77
CA LYS A 38 -4.93 8.23 -1.70
C LYS A 38 -4.01 7.25 -0.95
N PHE A 39 -3.16 6.53 -1.66
CA PHE A 39 -2.16 5.65 -1.07
C PHE A 39 -1.20 6.39 -0.14
N ARG A 40 -0.63 7.50 -0.60
CA ARG A 40 0.26 8.33 0.21
C ARG A 40 -0.45 8.79 1.48
N ALA A 41 -1.65 9.38 1.35
CA ALA A 41 -2.42 9.87 2.49
C ALA A 41 -2.72 8.75 3.52
N THR A 42 -3.20 7.59 3.05
CA THR A 42 -3.48 6.44 3.93
C THR A 42 -2.19 5.90 4.58
N HIS A 43 -1.08 5.84 3.85
CA HIS A 43 0.19 5.35 4.37
C HIS A 43 0.81 6.32 5.39
N GLU A 44 0.79 7.63 5.15
CA GLU A 44 1.25 8.65 6.11
C GLU A 44 0.41 8.60 7.39
N ALA A 45 -0.92 8.46 7.27
CA ALA A 45 -1.79 8.28 8.43
C ALA A 45 -1.42 7.03 9.25
N LEU A 46 -1.19 5.89 8.60
CA LEU A 46 -0.75 4.66 9.30
C LEU A 46 0.64 4.81 9.93
N THR A 47 1.56 5.48 9.25
CA THR A 47 2.91 5.75 9.76
C THR A 47 2.85 6.60 11.04
N SER A 48 1.92 7.57 11.12
CA SER A 48 1.74 8.40 12.33
C SER A 48 1.32 7.61 13.58
N PHE A 49 0.71 6.43 13.40
CA PHE A 49 0.42 5.50 14.50
C PHE A 49 1.63 4.64 14.91
N GLY A 50 2.76 4.75 14.19
CA GLY A 50 4.00 4.04 14.48
C GLY A 50 4.03 2.59 14.00
N TYR A 51 3.09 2.16 13.13
CA TYR A 51 3.03 0.80 12.62
C TYR A 51 2.78 0.73 11.11
N LEU A 52 3.48 -0.19 10.44
CA LEU A 52 3.27 -0.49 9.02
C LEU A 52 3.29 -2.00 8.74
N SER A 53 2.64 -2.41 7.65
CA SER A 53 2.75 -3.79 7.16
C SER A 53 4.11 -4.05 6.51
N ILE A 54 4.69 -5.23 6.77
CA ILE A 54 5.87 -5.72 6.03
C ILE A 54 5.50 -6.06 4.58
N ILE A 55 4.24 -6.44 4.32
CA ILE A 55 3.80 -6.94 3.02
C ILE A 55 3.48 -5.76 2.10
N LYS A 56 4.45 -5.40 1.26
CA LYS A 56 4.35 -4.27 0.32
C LYS A 56 4.02 -4.76 -1.08
N THR A 57 2.75 -5.08 -1.32
CA THR A 57 2.27 -5.52 -2.64
C THR A 57 0.97 -4.80 -3.02
N PRO A 58 0.66 -4.64 -4.33
CA PRO A 58 -0.63 -4.11 -4.78
C PRO A 58 -1.83 -4.83 -4.17
N ALA A 59 -1.72 -6.15 -3.96
CA ALA A 59 -2.80 -6.99 -3.42
C ALA A 59 -3.23 -6.60 -1.99
N LYS A 60 -2.41 -5.84 -1.25
CA LYS A 60 -2.76 -5.29 0.06
C LYS A 60 -3.46 -3.94 -0.01
N LEU A 61 -3.56 -3.34 -1.19
CA LEU A 61 -4.26 -2.10 -1.45
C LEU A 61 -5.65 -2.42 -1.96
N ILE A 62 -6.68 -1.96 -1.25
CA ILE A 62 -8.08 -2.17 -1.63
C ILE A 62 -8.62 -0.83 -2.10
N TRP A 63 -8.98 -0.76 -3.38
CA TRP A 63 -9.55 0.43 -3.99
C TRP A 63 -11.08 0.33 -4.01
N ASP A 64 -11.75 1.25 -3.32
CA ASP A 64 -13.19 1.42 -3.40
C ASP A 64 -13.54 2.46 -4.47
N GLN A 65 -14.04 1.98 -5.60
CA GLN A 65 -14.44 2.84 -6.72
C GLN A 65 -15.62 3.75 -6.37
N GLY A 66 -16.54 3.32 -5.50
CA GLY A 66 -17.74 4.09 -5.15
C GLY A 66 -17.41 5.31 -4.31
N SER A 67 -16.56 5.15 -3.30
CA SER A 67 -16.13 6.25 -2.41
C SER A 67 -14.82 6.93 -2.83
N SER A 68 -14.12 6.40 -3.84
CA SER A 68 -12.76 6.83 -4.20
C SER A 68 -11.78 6.81 -3.02
N GLN A 69 -11.90 5.79 -2.17
CA GLN A 69 -11.02 5.58 -1.02
C GLN A 69 -10.09 4.40 -1.24
N LEU A 70 -8.96 4.42 -0.52
CA LEU A 70 -7.99 3.35 -0.51
C LEU A 70 -7.75 2.85 0.91
N HIS A 71 -7.86 1.54 1.09
CA HIS A 71 -7.54 0.85 2.34
C HIS A 71 -6.26 0.03 2.19
N ILE A 72 -5.50 -0.11 3.29
CA ILE A 72 -4.31 -0.95 3.36
C ILE A 72 -4.57 -2.10 4.33
N SER A 73 -4.26 -3.33 3.92
CA SER A 73 -4.46 -4.55 4.70
C SER A 73 -3.12 -5.29 4.94
N GLY A 74 -3.17 -6.46 5.59
CA GLY A 74 -1.99 -7.32 5.78
C GLY A 74 -1.12 -6.94 6.98
N PHE A 75 -1.74 -6.53 8.08
CA PHE A 75 -1.06 -6.16 9.34
C PHE A 75 -0.79 -7.35 10.27
N SER A 76 -0.97 -8.60 9.81
CA SER A 76 -0.66 -9.80 10.62
C SER A 76 0.80 -9.87 11.05
N THR A 77 1.68 -9.17 10.35
CA THR A 77 3.11 -9.01 10.66
C THR A 77 3.50 -7.53 10.66
N ALA A 78 2.73 -6.69 11.37
CA ALA A 78 3.03 -5.28 11.49
C ALA A 78 4.39 -5.04 12.18
N ILE A 79 5.13 -4.04 11.71
CA ILE A 79 6.39 -3.60 12.31
C ILE A 79 6.23 -2.21 12.90
N LYS A 80 6.98 -1.95 13.97
CA LYS A 80 7.15 -0.60 14.50
C LYS A 80 7.98 0.22 13.53
N VAL A 81 7.57 1.47 13.32
CA VAL A 81 8.28 2.46 12.53
C VAL A 81 8.33 3.79 13.27
N ASP A 82 9.29 4.62 12.92
CA ASP A 82 9.37 5.99 13.43
C ASP A 82 8.16 6.80 12.88
N PRO A 83 7.25 7.29 13.74
CA PRO A 83 6.08 8.04 13.30
C PRO A 83 6.43 9.43 12.76
N THR A 84 7.64 9.92 13.00
CA THR A 84 8.14 11.21 12.48
C THR A 84 8.80 11.09 11.11
N LYS A 85 8.93 9.86 10.59
CA LYS A 85 9.58 9.60 9.31
C LYS A 85 8.87 10.31 8.17
N GLU A 86 9.60 11.16 7.48
CA GLU A 86 9.10 11.86 6.29
C GLU A 86 8.80 10.90 5.13
N TRP A 87 7.88 11.32 4.27
CA TRP A 87 7.50 10.57 3.08
C TRP A 87 8.66 10.38 2.12
N ASN A 88 8.76 9.17 1.56
CA ASN A 88 9.72 8.83 0.53
C ASN A 88 8.99 8.22 -0.67
N ASP A 89 9.12 8.84 -1.85
CA ASP A 89 8.52 8.35 -3.10
C ASP A 89 8.95 6.91 -3.43
N ALA A 90 10.07 6.42 -2.88
CA ALA A 90 10.48 5.01 -2.98
C ALA A 90 9.41 4.02 -2.51
N VAL A 91 8.54 4.43 -1.59
CA VAL A 91 7.40 3.63 -1.12
C VAL A 91 6.47 3.28 -2.28
N PHE A 92 6.26 4.16 -3.27
CA PHE A 92 5.45 3.82 -4.44
C PHE A 92 6.02 2.63 -5.22
N ALA A 93 7.34 2.53 -5.38
CA ALA A 93 7.94 1.40 -6.10
C ALA A 93 7.85 0.10 -5.30
N MET A 94 7.96 0.16 -3.96
CA MET A 94 7.78 -1.02 -3.12
C MET A 94 6.39 -1.63 -3.34
N TYR A 95 5.37 -0.80 -3.55
CA TYR A 95 4.01 -1.24 -3.87
C TYR A 95 3.73 -1.35 -5.37
N GLN A 96 4.74 -1.25 -6.24
CA GLN A 96 4.63 -1.37 -7.70
C GLN A 96 3.68 -0.34 -8.35
N LEU A 97 3.48 0.81 -7.70
CA LEU A 97 2.61 1.90 -8.17
C LEU A 97 3.31 2.85 -9.15
N VAL A 98 4.57 2.60 -9.47
CA VAL A 98 5.40 3.36 -10.42
C VAL A 98 6.29 2.38 -11.18
N LYS A 99 6.65 2.69 -12.43
CA LYS A 99 7.61 1.86 -13.15
C LYS A 99 9.01 2.18 -12.64
N ARG A 100 9.71 1.15 -12.16
CA ARG A 100 11.12 1.27 -11.80
C ARG A 100 11.94 1.46 -13.10
N PRO A 101 12.88 2.41 -13.15
CA PRO A 101 13.84 2.48 -14.23
C PRO A 101 14.70 1.21 -14.24
N LYS A 102 15.19 0.81 -15.41
CA LYS A 102 16.03 -0.39 -15.56
C LYS A 102 17.36 -0.31 -14.80
N ILE A 103 17.79 0.89 -14.41
CA ILE A 103 19.08 1.15 -13.76
C ILE A 103 18.85 2.02 -12.52
N GLY A 104 19.40 1.58 -11.38
CA GLY A 104 19.49 2.36 -10.14
C GLY A 104 18.20 2.47 -9.32
N TRP A 105 18.36 2.68 -8.01
CA TRP A 105 17.30 3.09 -7.08
C TRP A 105 17.32 4.61 -6.81
N GLU A 106 18.39 5.28 -7.25
CA GLU A 106 18.74 6.65 -6.84
C GLU A 106 18.02 7.74 -7.65
N ASP A 107 17.53 7.40 -8.85
CA ASP A 107 16.98 8.39 -9.78
C ASP A 107 15.44 8.36 -9.81
N ILE A 108 14.83 8.68 -8.67
CA ILE A 108 13.37 8.65 -8.43
C ILE A 108 12.63 9.57 -9.42
N ALA A 109 13.27 10.64 -9.89
CA ALA A 109 12.72 11.57 -10.87
C ALA A 109 12.37 10.91 -12.21
N ARG A 110 12.98 9.77 -12.54
CA ARG A 110 12.76 9.03 -13.80
C ARG A 110 11.66 7.98 -13.70
N TRP A 111 10.99 7.89 -12.55
CA TRP A 111 9.93 6.92 -12.34
C TRP A 111 8.67 7.39 -13.06
N GLU A 112 8.16 6.56 -13.97
CA GLU A 112 6.92 6.89 -14.68
C GLU A 112 5.75 6.89 -13.67
N ARG A 113 5.26 8.10 -13.36
CA ARG A 113 4.03 8.35 -12.60
C ARG A 113 2.83 8.29 -13.54
#